data_AF-A0A101G8H3-F1
#
_entry.id   AF-A0A101G8H3-F1
#
_cell.length_a   1.000
_cell.length_b   1.000
_cell.length_c   1.000
_cell.angle_alpha   90.00
_cell.angle_beta   90.00
_cell.angle_gamma   90.00
#
_symmetry.space_group_name_H-M   'P 1'
#
loop_
_entity.id
_entity.type
_entity.pdbx_description
1 polymer ?
#
loop_
_entity_poly.entity_id
_entity_poly.type
_entity_poly.pdbx_seq_one_letter_code
_entity_poly.pdbx_strand_id
1 'polypeptide(L)'
;MAGKIEKMPEFINEEEAREFFDQHDTLDLLEETEPETLEVGADLQKRLREQREQKQMITLRINFSHLKKVRRIARKKGIPYQTLIQLWIAERLEKEFDQEL
;
A
#
# COMPACT_ATOMS: atom_id res chain seq x y z
N MET A 1 -18.22 20.64 16.00
CA MET A 1 -19.15 20.82 14.88
C MET A 1 -18.37 21.53 13.79
N ALA A 2 -17.65 20.77 12.97
CA ALA A 2 -16.99 21.34 11.80
C ALA A 2 -18.05 21.43 10.70
N GLY A 3 -18.27 22.63 10.17
CA GLY A 3 -19.20 22.85 9.07
C GLY A 3 -18.70 22.18 7.80
N LYS A 4 -19.64 21.69 6.98
CA LYS A 4 -19.37 21.12 5.66
C LYS A 4 -18.53 22.12 4.84
N ILE A 5 -17.37 21.70 4.36
CA ILE A 5 -16.49 22.52 3.52
C ILE A 5 -16.96 22.35 2.08
N GLU A 6 -17.48 23.41 1.48
CA GLU A 6 -18.15 23.36 0.17
C GLU A 6 -17.22 23.62 -1.03
N LYS A 7 -15.94 23.97 -0.79
CA LYS A 7 -14.88 24.12 -1.80
C LYS A 7 -13.48 23.99 -1.20
N MET A 8 -12.55 23.39 -1.94
CA MET A 8 -11.12 23.44 -1.62
C MET A 8 -10.61 24.90 -1.62
N PRO A 9 -10.01 25.39 -0.52
CA PRO A 9 -9.44 26.74 -0.49
C PRO A 9 -8.15 26.82 -1.31
N GLU A 10 -7.92 27.98 -1.94
CA GLU A 10 -6.64 28.29 -2.58
C GLU A 10 -5.65 28.74 -1.49
N PHE A 11 -4.72 27.85 -1.10
CA PHE A 11 -3.71 28.18 -0.10
C PHE A 11 -2.67 29.14 -0.67
N ILE A 12 -2.42 30.24 0.04
CA ILE A 12 -1.43 31.23 -0.37
C ILE A 12 -0.02 30.79 0.11
N ASN A 13 0.06 30.05 1.22
CA ASN A 13 1.30 29.53 1.78
C ASN A 13 1.14 28.10 2.35
N GLU A 14 2.27 27.41 2.56
CA GLU A 14 2.28 26.05 3.12
C GLU A 14 1.83 26.00 4.59
N GLU A 15 1.97 27.11 5.32
CA GLU A 15 1.58 27.21 6.73
C GLU A 15 0.05 27.20 6.89
N GLU A 16 -0.70 27.94 6.05
CA GLU A 16 -2.17 27.86 5.97
C GLU A 16 -2.63 26.45 5.67
N ALA A 17 -1.98 25.81 4.69
CA ALA A 17 -2.36 24.47 4.27
C ALA A 17 -2.23 23.49 5.44
N ARG A 18 -1.12 23.57 6.20
CA ARG A 18 -0.91 22.72 7.37
C ARG A 18 -1.97 22.97 8.45
N GLU A 19 -2.22 24.22 8.80
CA GLU A 19 -3.24 24.55 9.81
C GLU A 19 -4.63 24.09 9.39
N PHE A 20 -4.95 24.20 8.10
CA PHE A 20 -6.20 23.69 7.54
C PHE A 20 -6.29 22.15 7.63
N PHE A 21 -5.26 21.41 7.20
CA PHE A 21 -5.26 19.94 7.27
C PHE A 21 -5.20 19.39 8.71
N ASP A 22 -4.64 20.15 9.65
CA ASP A 22 -4.65 19.80 11.07
C ASP A 22 -6.03 20.03 11.73
N GLN A 23 -6.81 20.99 11.21
CA GLN A 23 -8.12 21.38 11.76
C GLN A 23 -9.32 20.73 11.06
N HIS A 24 -9.15 20.25 9.83
CA HIS A 24 -10.24 19.72 9.00
C HIS A 24 -10.06 18.23 8.68
N ASP A 25 -11.15 17.46 8.78
CA ASP A 25 -11.17 16.06 8.36
C ASP A 25 -11.19 15.99 6.83
N THR A 26 -10.19 15.32 6.25
CA THR A 26 -10.05 15.19 4.79
C THR A 26 -11.17 14.36 4.17
N LEU A 27 -11.94 13.62 4.97
CA LEU A 27 -13.11 12.87 4.52
C LEU A 27 -14.22 13.78 3.99
N ASP A 28 -14.38 14.99 4.53
CA ASP A 28 -15.43 15.93 4.11
C ASP A 28 -15.14 16.55 2.73
N LEU A 29 -13.88 16.49 2.26
CA LEU A 29 -13.42 17.02 0.97
C LEU A 29 -13.43 15.97 -0.16
N LEU A 30 -13.54 14.68 0.18
CA LEU A 30 -13.52 13.58 -0.79
C LEU A 30 -14.74 13.58 -1.72
N GLU A 31 -15.89 14.12 -1.28
CA GLU A 31 -17.10 14.23 -2.10
C GLU A 31 -16.97 15.26 -3.23
N GLU A 32 -16.06 16.23 -3.10
CA GLU A 32 -15.86 17.33 -4.05
C GLU A 32 -14.59 17.21 -4.88
N THR A 33 -13.64 16.37 -4.49
CA THR A 33 -12.49 16.06 -5.35
C THR A 33 -12.95 15.26 -6.56
N GLU A 34 -12.94 15.89 -7.74
CA GLU A 34 -13.09 15.16 -9.00
C GLU A 34 -11.95 14.14 -9.13
N PRO A 35 -12.23 12.88 -9.54
CA PRO A 35 -11.20 11.90 -9.76
C PRO A 35 -10.34 12.35 -10.94
N GLU A 36 -9.20 12.98 -10.64
CA GLU A 36 -8.23 13.34 -11.65
C GLU A 36 -7.55 12.06 -12.14
N THR A 37 -7.80 11.69 -13.39
CA THR A 37 -7.08 10.61 -14.04
C THR A 37 -5.64 11.05 -14.26
N LEU A 38 -4.78 10.76 -13.29
CA LEU A 38 -3.35 10.92 -13.43
C LEU A 38 -2.88 10.05 -14.60
N GLU A 39 -2.47 10.69 -15.69
CA GLU A 39 -1.77 10.02 -16.77
C GLU A 39 -0.37 9.65 -16.28
N VAL A 40 -0.28 8.48 -15.65
CA VAL A 40 0.98 7.89 -15.23
C VAL A 40 1.84 7.70 -16.49
N GLY A 41 3.07 8.20 -16.51
CA GLY A 41 3.96 8.07 -17.66
C GLY A 41 4.09 6.60 -18.13
N ALA A 42 4.16 6.38 -19.44
CA ALA A 42 4.12 5.06 -20.06
C ALA A 42 5.14 4.06 -19.46
N ASP A 43 6.32 4.54 -19.10
CA ASP A 43 7.36 3.74 -18.45
C ASP A 43 6.97 3.26 -17.05
N LEU A 44 6.37 4.14 -16.25
CA LEU A 44 5.89 3.78 -14.91
C LEU A 44 4.69 2.84 -15.01
N GLN A 45 3.78 3.06 -15.96
CA GLN A 45 2.69 2.12 -16.22
C GLN A 45 3.19 0.74 -16.63
N LYS A 46 4.23 0.67 -17.48
CA LYS A 46 4.83 -0.58 -17.93
C LYS A 46 5.47 -1.35 -16.77
N ARG A 47 6.30 -0.67 -15.96
CA ARG A 47 6.93 -1.27 -14.76
C ARG A 47 5.90 -1.79 -13.76
N LEU A 48 4.84 -1.02 -13.51
CA LEU A 48 3.75 -1.42 -12.62
C LEU A 48 2.96 -2.61 -13.18
N ARG A 49 2.75 -2.68 -14.50
CA ARG A 49 2.11 -3.82 -15.17
C ARG A 49 2.96 -5.08 -15.07
N GLU A 50 4.25 -4.99 -15.41
CA GLU A 50 5.20 -6.11 -15.34
C GLU A 50 5.27 -6.71 -13.92
N GLN A 51 5.29 -5.86 -12.88
CA GLN A 51 5.28 -6.32 -11.48
C GLN A 51 3.94 -6.93 -11.03
N ARG A 52 2.82 -6.50 -11.63
CA ARG A 52 1.48 -6.99 -11.28
C ARG A 52 1.14 -8.33 -11.94
N GLU A 53 1.67 -8.59 -13.13
CA GLU A 53 1.19 -9.69 -13.98
C GLU A 53 1.75 -11.09 -13.63
N GLN A 54 2.77 -11.22 -12.77
CA GLN A 54 3.46 -12.51 -12.56
C GLN A 54 3.09 -13.27 -11.27
N LYS A 55 1.86 -13.12 -10.74
CA LYS A 55 1.43 -13.87 -9.55
C LYS A 55 0.49 -15.01 -9.90
N GLN A 56 1.01 -16.24 -9.90
CA GLN A 56 0.20 -17.44 -10.03
C GLN A 56 -0.41 -17.84 -8.67
N MET A 57 -1.73 -18.03 -8.61
CA MET A 57 -2.36 -18.63 -7.44
C MET A 57 -2.06 -20.12 -7.37
N ILE A 58 -1.50 -20.55 -6.25
CA ILE A 58 -1.19 -21.95 -5.97
C ILE A 58 -1.83 -22.41 -4.66
N THR A 59 -2.17 -23.68 -4.57
CA THR A 59 -2.57 -24.32 -3.30
C THR A 59 -1.36 -25.01 -2.70
N LEU A 60 -0.92 -24.57 -1.52
CA LEU A 60 0.22 -25.15 -0.80
C LEU A 60 -0.25 -25.74 0.54
N ARG A 61 0.22 -26.95 0.87
CA ARG A 61 -0.03 -27.55 2.19
C ARG A 61 1.02 -27.05 3.18
N ILE A 62 0.57 -26.43 4.27
CA ILE A 62 1.42 -25.94 5.36
C ILE A 62 0.91 -26.52 6.67
N ASN A 63 1.82 -26.84 7.59
CA ASN A 63 1.45 -27.26 8.93
C ASN A 63 0.61 -26.18 9.64
N PHE A 64 -0.51 -26.58 10.22
CA PHE A 64 -1.44 -25.68 10.90
C PHE A 64 -0.81 -24.86 12.04
N SER A 65 0.10 -25.47 12.81
CA SER A 65 0.85 -24.79 13.88
C SER A 65 1.73 -23.67 13.32
N HIS A 66 2.36 -23.91 12.16
CA HIS A 66 3.19 -22.90 11.50
C HIS A 66 2.34 -21.73 11.02
N LEU A 67 1.22 -22.00 10.33
CA LEU A 67 0.33 -20.95 9.85
C LEU A 67 -0.18 -20.05 10.99
N LYS A 68 -0.50 -20.62 12.16
CA LYS A 68 -0.85 -19.85 13.36
C LYS A 68 0.27 -18.91 13.81
N LYS A 69 1.51 -19.40 13.85
CA LYS A 69 2.68 -18.59 14.22
C LYS A 69 2.90 -17.46 13.22
N VAL A 70 2.82 -17.74 11.92
CA VAL A 70 2.96 -16.73 10.85
C VAL A 70 1.91 -15.64 11.01
N ARG A 71 0.63 -16.00 11.21
CA ARG A 71 -0.45 -15.02 11.42
C ARG A 71 -0.20 -14.10 12.62
N ARG A 72 0.35 -14.64 13.71
CA ARG A 72 0.71 -13.84 14.90
C ARG A 72 1.83 -12.85 14.58
N ILE A 73 2.85 -13.27 13.84
CA ILE A 73 3.97 -12.41 13.43
C ILE A 73 3.47 -11.33 12.46
N ALA A 74 2.65 -11.70 11.47
CA ALA A 74 2.09 -10.79 10.49
C ALA A 74 1.25 -9.68 11.15
N ARG A 75 0.39 -10.05 12.10
CA ARG A 75 -0.41 -9.10 12.88
C ARG A 75 0.48 -8.12 13.66
N LYS A 76 1.56 -8.60 14.28
CA LYS A 76 2.52 -7.73 14.99
C LYS A 76 3.24 -6.76 14.05
N LYS A 77 3.48 -7.18 12.81
CA LYS A 77 4.10 -6.37 11.76
C LYS A 77 3.11 -5.47 11.00
N GLY A 78 1.81 -5.56 11.29
CA GLY A 78 0.78 -4.79 10.60
C GLY A 78 0.57 -5.18 9.13
N ILE A 79 1.00 -6.37 8.71
CA ILE A 79 0.89 -6.82 7.31
C ILE A 79 0.07 -8.11 7.19
N PRO A 80 -0.55 -8.39 6.02
CA PRO A 80 -1.24 -9.65 5.78
C PRO A 80 -0.29 -10.85 5.86
N TYR A 81 -0.77 -11.98 6.37
CA TYR A 81 0.06 -13.17 6.52
C TYR A 81 0.53 -13.74 5.17
N GLN A 82 -0.27 -13.60 4.11
CA GLN A 82 0.13 -14.01 2.76
C GLN A 82 1.30 -13.15 2.25
N THR A 83 1.24 -11.84 2.47
CA THR A 83 2.33 -10.91 2.14
C THR A 83 3.61 -11.27 2.91
N LEU A 84 3.50 -11.57 4.20
CA LEU A 84 4.65 -12.00 5.00
C LEU A 84 5.29 -13.30 4.47
N ILE A 85 4.47 -14.28 4.07
CA ILE A 85 4.97 -15.52 3.47
C ILE A 85 5.69 -15.23 2.15
N GLN A 86 5.13 -14.38 1.28
CA GLN A 86 5.77 -14.00 0.03
C GLN A 86 7.12 -13.32 0.26
N LEU A 87 7.20 -12.40 1.23
CA LEU A 87 8.43 -11.72 1.58
C LEU A 87 9.52 -12.70 2.04
N TRP A 88 9.19 -13.63 2.93
CA TRP A 88 10.16 -14.63 3.39
C TRP A 88 10.62 -15.59 2.29
N ILE A 89 9.74 -15.94 1.34
CA ILE A 89 10.12 -16.76 0.19
C ILE A 89 11.11 -15.97 -0.68
N ALA A 90 10.83 -14.71 -0.99
CA ALA A 90 11.73 -13.86 -1.76
C ALA A 90 13.10 -13.70 -1.08
N GLU A 91 13.11 -13.35 0.20
CA GLU A 91 14.34 -13.23 1.01
C GLU A 91 15.16 -14.54 1.01
N ARG A 92 14.49 -15.70 1.00
CA ARG A 92 15.20 -16.99 0.97
C ARG A 92 15.73 -17.29 -0.41
N LEU A 93 14.97 -17.03 -1.47
CA LEU A 93 15.41 -17.24 -2.85
C LEU A 93 16.63 -16.40 -3.18
N GLU A 94 16.64 -15.10 -2.83
CA GLU A 94 17.80 -14.23 -3.01
C GLU A 94 19.05 -14.84 -2.36
N LYS A 95 18.93 -15.32 -1.12
CA LYS A 95 20.05 -15.94 -0.41
C LYS A 95 20.56 -17.24 -1.03
N GLU A 96 19.69 -18.06 -1.61
CA GLU A 96 20.10 -19.31 -2.27
C GLU A 96 20.74 -19.02 -3.63
N PHE A 97 20.18 -18.09 -4.42
CA PHE A 97 20.76 -17.69 -5.70
C PHE A 97 22.13 -17.02 -5.55
N ASP A 98 22.32 -16.23 -4.49
CA ASP A 98 23.61 -15.62 -4.16
C ASP A 98 24.64 -16.64 -3.64
N GLN A 99 24.22 -17.83 -3.20
CA GLN A 99 25.10 -18.90 -2.69
C GLN A 99 25.48 -19.95 -3.74
N GLU A 100 24.73 -20.04 -4.84
CA GLU A 100 25.01 -20.95 -5.97
C GLU A 100 25.86 -20.31 -7.08
N LEU A 101 26.29 -19.05 -6.91
CA LEU A 101 27.21 -18.29 -7.76
C LEU A 101 28.58 -18.11 -7.07
#